data_AF-A0A1C5GYV8-F1
#
_entry.id   AF-A0A1C5GYV8-F1
#
_cell.length_a   1.000
_cell.length_b   1.000
_cell.length_c   1.000
_cell.angle_alpha   90.00
_cell.angle_beta   90.00
_cell.angle_gamma   90.00
#
_symmetry.space_group_name_H-M   'P 1'
#
loop_
_entity.id
_entity.type
_entity.pdbx_description
1 polymer ?
#
loop_
_entity_poly.entity_id
_entity_poly.type
_entity_poly.pdbx_seq_one_letter_code
_entity_poly.pdbx_strand_id
1 'polypeptide(L)'
;MLREAGDLSHAAFALVHLGDVRETTGSKSEARRAWSAALRLFAELGHPEGDRVAARLRAAVRTGTADPSPAPDFSRDDSAG
;
A
#
# COMPACT_ATOMS: atom_id res chain seq x y z
N MET A 1 26.36 -4.90 0.33
CA MET A 1 25.47 -5.93 -0.23
C MET A 1 24.25 -6.22 0.65
N LEU A 2 24.35 -6.74 1.88
CA LEU A 2 23.13 -7.02 2.69
C LEU A 2 22.43 -5.75 3.22
N ARG A 3 23.21 -4.68 3.45
CA ARG A 3 22.72 -3.41 4.03
C ARG A 3 21.82 -2.65 3.06
N GLU A 4 22.25 -2.52 1.80
CA GLU A 4 21.46 -1.81 0.77
C GLU A 4 20.12 -2.50 0.49
N ALA A 5 20.08 -3.83 0.43
CA ALA A 5 18.83 -4.57 0.26
C ALA A 5 17.88 -4.40 1.45
N GLY A 6 18.43 -4.36 2.68
CA GLY A 6 17.66 -4.06 3.89
C GLY A 6 17.08 -2.65 3.89
N ASP A 7 17.86 -1.65 3.49
CA ASP A 7 17.42 -0.25 3.41
C ASP A 7 16.35 -0.06 2.33
N LEU A 8 16.50 -0.70 1.16
CA LEU A 8 15.51 -0.68 0.09
C LEU A 8 14.19 -1.35 0.50
N SER A 9 14.27 -2.44 1.28
CA SER A 9 13.08 -3.14 1.79
C SER A 9 12.28 -2.23 2.75
N HIS A 10 12.97 -1.56 3.68
CA HIS A 10 12.32 -0.62 4.60
C HIS A 10 11.71 0.58 3.84
N ALA A 11 12.41 1.11 2.85
CA ALA A 11 11.88 2.18 1.99
C ALA A 11 10.63 1.73 1.23
N ALA A 12 10.61 0.50 0.72
CA ALA A 12 9.45 -0.07 0.03
C ALA A 12 8.25 -0.19 0.97
N PHE A 13 8.43 -0.73 2.18
CA PHE A 13 7.34 -0.80 3.17
C PHE A 13 6.83 0.57 3.58
N ALA A 14 7.72 1.55 3.80
CA ALA A 14 7.32 2.92 4.12
C ALA A 14 6.44 3.54 3.02
N LEU A 15 6.76 3.29 1.75
CA LEU A 15 5.95 3.72 0.62
C LEU A 15 4.60 3.00 0.55
N VAL A 16 4.52 1.73 0.93
CA VAL A 16 3.24 1.02 1.05
C VAL A 16 2.34 1.68 2.08
N HIS A 17 2.85 1.89 3.28
CA HIS A 17 2.10 2.53 4.36
C HIS A 17 1.68 3.96 3.99
N LEU A 18 2.56 4.72 3.32
CA LEU A 18 2.21 6.04 2.79
C LEU A 18 1.06 5.96 1.77
N GLY A 19 1.07 4.94 0.91
CA GLY A 19 -0.03 4.71 -0.03
C GLY A 19 -1.35 4.42 0.68
N ASP A 20 -1.33 3.56 1.70
CA ASP A 20 -2.50 3.21 2.51
C ASP A 20 -3.08 4.45 3.24
N VAL A 21 -2.21 5.29 3.83
CA VAL A 21 -2.62 6.57 4.46
C VAL A 21 -3.18 7.54 3.42
N ARG A 22 -2.61 7.60 2.22
CA ARG A 22 -3.11 8.50 1.15
C ARG A 22 -4.42 8.03 0.54
N GLU A 23 -4.67 6.72 0.50
CA GLU A 23 -5.97 6.19 0.10
C GLU A 23 -7.05 6.58 1.11
N THR A 24 -6.79 6.36 2.39
CA THR A 24 -7.73 6.67 3.49
C THR A 24 -8.00 8.16 3.65
N THR A 25 -7.02 9.02 3.35
CA THR A 25 -7.16 10.48 3.37
C THR A 25 -7.77 11.05 2.08
N GLY A 26 -8.12 10.21 1.10
CA GLY A 26 -8.80 10.60 -0.14
C GLY A 26 -7.87 11.01 -1.29
N SER A 27 -6.56 11.07 -1.06
CA SER A 27 -5.53 11.31 -2.09
C SER A 27 -5.23 10.05 -2.92
N LYS A 28 -6.25 9.47 -3.57
CA LYS A 28 -6.14 8.24 -4.40
C LYS A 28 -5.02 8.32 -5.45
N SER A 29 -4.81 9.48 -6.06
CA SER A 29 -3.75 9.70 -7.07
C SER A 29 -2.34 9.54 -6.48
N GLU A 30 -2.13 10.06 -5.28
CA GLU A 30 -0.85 9.99 -4.60
C GLU A 30 -0.62 8.62 -3.96
N ALA A 31 -1.69 7.96 -3.50
CA ALA A 31 -1.64 6.57 -3.05
C ALA A 31 -1.10 5.63 -4.14
N ARG A 32 -1.65 5.77 -5.36
CA ARG A 32 -1.18 5.02 -6.53
C ARG A 32 0.29 5.26 -6.84
N ARG A 33 0.77 6.51 -6.72
CA ARG A 33 2.18 6.86 -6.93
C ARG A 33 3.07 6.18 -5.89
N ALA A 34 2.67 6.20 -4.61
CA ALA A 34 3.41 5.58 -3.53
C ALA A 34 3.51 4.04 -3.69
N TRP A 35 2.38 3.37 -3.97
CA TRP A 35 2.38 1.93 -4.25
C TRP A 35 3.16 1.55 -5.51
N SER A 36 3.12 2.37 -6.56
CA SER A 36 3.93 2.12 -7.77
C SER A 36 5.42 2.22 -7.50
N ALA A 37 5.85 3.17 -6.65
CA ALA A 37 7.24 3.28 -6.23
C ALA A 37 7.68 2.09 -5.36
N ALA A 38 6.83 1.67 -4.40
CA ALA A 38 7.08 0.48 -3.60
C ALA A 38 7.21 -0.79 -4.45
N LEU A 39 6.36 -0.94 -5.47
CA LEU A 39 6.38 -2.09 -6.38
C LEU A 39 7.71 -2.20 -7.14
N ARG A 40 8.28 -1.07 -7.58
CA ARG A 40 9.60 -1.05 -8.24
C ARG A 40 10.70 -1.55 -7.32
N LEU A 41 10.71 -1.08 -6.07
CA LEU A 41 11.69 -1.50 -5.08
C LEU A 41 11.54 -3.00 -4.73
N PHE A 42 10.31 -3.48 -4.54
CA PHE A 42 10.08 -4.91 -4.30
C PHE A 42 10.46 -5.78 -5.51
N ALA A 43 10.27 -5.29 -6.73
CA ALA A 43 10.72 -5.99 -7.94
C ALA A 43 12.25 -6.07 -8.02
N GLU A 44 12.96 -4.98 -7.69
CA GLU A 44 14.43 -4.96 -7.61
C GLU A 44 14.96 -5.92 -6.54
N LEU A 45 14.20 -6.11 -5.45
CA LEU A 45 14.54 -7.01 -4.35
C LEU A 45 14.07 -8.46 -4.58
N GLY A 46 13.26 -8.73 -5.62
CA GLY A 46 12.60 -10.03 -5.82
C GLY A 46 11.67 -10.43 -4.65
N HIS A 47 11.09 -9.44 -3.96
CA HIS A 47 10.34 -9.66 -2.73
C HIS A 47 8.87 -10.01 -3.01
N PRO A 48 8.28 -11.03 -2.36
CA PRO A 48 6.92 -11.49 -2.63
C PRO A 48 5.83 -10.46 -2.29
N GLU A 49 6.14 -9.48 -1.42
CA GLU A 49 5.23 -8.37 -1.11
C GLU A 49 4.89 -7.51 -2.34
N GLY A 50 5.72 -7.54 -3.39
CA GLY A 50 5.43 -6.85 -4.66
C GLY A 50 4.07 -7.25 -5.24
N ASP A 51 3.70 -8.53 -5.20
CA ASP A 51 2.41 -9.00 -5.72
C ASP A 51 1.23 -8.44 -4.93
N ARG A 52 1.38 -8.31 -3.61
CA ARG A 52 0.37 -7.72 -2.74
C ARG A 52 0.18 -6.24 -3.01
N VAL A 53 1.27 -5.50 -3.21
CA VAL A 53 1.23 -4.07 -3.58
C VAL A 53 0.61 -3.89 -4.96
N ALA A 54 0.93 -4.76 -5.92
CA ALA A 54 0.31 -4.75 -7.25
C ALA A 54 -1.21 -5.00 -7.19
N ALA A 55 -1.66 -5.92 -6.33
CA ALA A 55 -3.08 -6.17 -6.10
C ALA A 55 -3.79 -4.93 -5.51
N ARG A 56 -3.19 -4.26 -4.53
CA ARG A 56 -3.70 -3.00 -3.96
C ARG A 56 -3.78 -1.89 -5.00
N LEU A 57 -2.72 -1.69 -5.80
CA LEU A 57 -2.70 -0.69 -6.87
C LEU A 57 -3.83 -0.92 -7.88
N ARG A 58 -4.06 -2.17 -8.28
CA ARG A 58 -5.17 -2.54 -9.19
C ARG A 58 -6.54 -2.28 -8.55
N ALA A 59 -6.71 -2.62 -7.27
CA ALA A 59 -7.95 -2.34 -6.54
C ALA A 59 -8.23 -0.83 -6.50
N ALA A 60 -7.22 -0.02 -6.18
CA ALA A 60 -7.34 1.42 -6.13
C ALA A 60 -7.58 2.09 -7.49
N VAL A 61 -7.10 1.50 -8.59
CA VAL A 61 -7.46 1.94 -9.94
C VAL A 61 -8.95 1.72 -10.19
N ARG A 62 -9.48 0.54 -9.85
CA ARG A 62 -10.91 0.22 -9.99
C ARG A 62 -11.81 1.12 -9.14
N THR A 63 -11.41 1.45 -7.90
CA THR A 63 -12.18 2.35 -7.01
C THR A 63 -12.03 3.83 -7.31
N GLY A 64 -11.14 4.24 -8.22
CA GLY A 64 -11.15 5.61 -8.74
C GLY A 64 -11.97 5.76 -10.02
N THR A 65 -12.33 4.66 -10.67
CA THR A 65 -13.29 4.62 -11.78
C THR A 65 -14.73 4.35 -11.30
N ALA A 66 -14.91 3.98 -10.03
CA ALA A 66 -16.21 3.77 -9.40
C ALA A 66 -16.23 4.46 -8.03
N ASP A 67 -17.09 5.46 -7.84
CA ASP A 67 -17.50 5.99 -6.54
C ASP A 67 -18.97 5.54 -6.31
N PRO A 68 -19.41 5.07 -5.12
CA PRO A 68 -19.26 5.72 -3.81
C PRO A 68 -18.63 4.90 -2.65
N SER A 69 -17.93 5.65 -1.78
CA SER A 69 -17.67 5.60 -0.31
C SER A 69 -18.66 4.80 0.59
N PRO A 70 -18.43 4.57 1.92
CA PRO A 70 -17.23 4.74 2.77
C PRO A 70 -16.74 3.42 3.43
N ALA A 71 -15.59 3.56 4.10
CA ALA A 71 -14.76 2.56 4.78
C ALA A 71 -15.51 1.49 5.62
N PRO A 72 -14.93 0.27 5.76
CA PRO A 72 -15.40 -0.68 6.76
C PRO A 72 -15.23 -0.07 8.16
N ASP A 73 -16.34 0.01 8.87
CA ASP A 73 -16.42 0.30 10.30
C ASP A 73 -15.60 -0.77 11.05
N PHE A 74 -14.38 -0.41 11.46
CA PHE A 74 -13.72 -1.11 12.56
C PHE A 74 -14.41 -0.69 13.84
N SER A 75 -15.65 -1.14 14.01
CA SER A 75 -16.28 -1.29 15.32
C SER A 75 -15.31 -2.12 16.14
N ARG A 76 -14.52 -1.40 16.94
CA ARG A 76 -14.05 -1.75 18.27
C ARG A 76 -14.52 -3.15 18.69
N ASP A 77 -13.67 -4.14 18.41
CA ASP A 77 -13.72 -5.41 19.13
C ASP A 77 -13.07 -5.16 20.50
N ASP A 78 -13.87 -4.57 21.38
CA ASP A 78 -13.68 -4.58 22.82
C ASP A 78 -14.41 -5.82 23.30
N SER A 79 -13.73 -6.97 23.37
CA SER A 79 -14.20 -8.14 24.12
C SER A 79 -13.13 -9.21 24.35
N ALA A 80 -13.03 -9.59 25.63
CA ALA A 80 -12.44 -10.79 26.24
C ALA A 80 -10.92 -10.74 26.53
N GLY A 81 -10.47 -10.77 27.78
CA GLY A 81 -11.14 -10.96 29.07
C GLY A 81 -10.15 -10.89 30.23
#